data_AF-A0A3M1CS32-F1
#
_entry.id   AF-A0A3M1CS32-F1
#
_cell.length_a   1.000
_cell.length_b   1.000
_cell.length_c   1.000
_cell.angle_alpha   90.00
_cell.angle_beta   90.00
_cell.angle_gamma   90.00
#
_symmetry.space_group_name_H-M   'P 1'
#
loop_
_entity.id
_entity.type
_entity.pdbx_description
1 polymer ?
#
loop_
_entity_poly.entity_id
_entity_poly.type
_entity_poly.pdbx_seq_one_letter_code
_entity_poly.pdbx_strand_id
1 'polypeptide(L)'
;MAVTAIGCAERPAEHLVATGRPIVGGSADTNPAHMATVAITNQPGSYFCSGTLITDSVVLTAAHCLEDYWGNPVDPTTLQVFFGNNAYSTGQYRQVSEGIQHPQWNRNTLQRDIALLRLASTAPANVTPIPYLPSNLGLTQADVGATVEFSGFGMTENGTDGQKLHVQNAIDVVCDDPAGCNGGNVVQYAMGYDETPGGPCSGDSGGPAYLLRNGTEYVAGITSYGDQNCQYFGASTMPDRYASFIDNFINSGTAEICDNNIDDDGDNLVDCDDPDCSADPNCQGPSACSQAQTINCGDTITGDSASGVSQFVNYYCPSGGVSERGPEVAYLLSAPQGAQVNVDMTLGNGGDLDLFLVNGQNGNCSPSDCVDVSGQSNQAAEHLSFVKGAGEQYLVVETWDTANSYTISVTCGQPEDCTNGIDDDGDGQIDCADSDCAQHPSCISQSACTNAQVVTCGDSVTGDTNNGLQVFNTYSCLPNDQEAGPEVAFKLDVPTGITVTADMVNAQGSDLDLFLVAAAGGGCDPNSCIDSSVNYQTAEQINFQMPSGGAYLVVETWETPASFTLDITCSSRPENCTNGVDDDGDRLVDCEDPDCANNPACNPPEDCTNGVDDDGDGFIDCADT
;
A
#
# COMPACT_ATOMS: atom_id res chain seq x y z
N MET A 1 -66.80 -54.70 -10.24
CA MET A 1 -66.76 -53.71 -9.14
C MET A 1 -65.42 -53.00 -9.26
N ALA A 2 -65.37 -51.68 -9.10
CA ALA A 2 -64.13 -50.92 -9.27
C ALA A 2 -63.25 -50.99 -8.01
N VAL A 3 -61.93 -50.87 -8.20
CA VAL A 3 -60.97 -50.63 -7.11
C VAL A 3 -60.74 -49.12 -7.05
N THR A 4 -61.00 -48.52 -5.89
CA THR A 4 -60.85 -47.07 -5.70
C THR A 4 -59.43 -46.75 -5.23
N ALA A 5 -58.63 -46.14 -6.10
CA ALA A 5 -57.39 -45.49 -5.69
C ALA A 5 -57.72 -44.06 -5.19
N ILE A 6 -57.26 -43.70 -3.99
CA ILE A 6 -57.31 -42.33 -3.49
C ILE A 6 -55.98 -41.67 -3.85
N GLY A 7 -55.99 -40.86 -4.92
CA GLY A 7 -54.91 -39.93 -5.22
C GLY A 7 -55.34 -38.52 -4.81
N CYS A 8 -54.60 -37.90 -3.87
CA CYS A 8 -54.61 -36.45 -3.75
C CYS A 8 -53.79 -35.89 -4.91
N ALA A 9 -54.46 -35.56 -6.01
CA ALA A 9 -53.90 -34.65 -6.99
C ALA A 9 -54.20 -33.23 -6.49
N GLU A 10 -53.15 -32.48 -6.18
CA GLU A 10 -53.26 -31.04 -5.94
C GLU A 10 -53.77 -30.37 -7.21
N ARG A 11 -54.61 -29.35 -7.06
CA ARG A 11 -55.14 -28.61 -8.21
C ARG A 11 -54.08 -27.60 -8.64
N PRO A 12 -53.75 -27.49 -9.94
CA PRO A 12 -53.03 -26.32 -10.41
C PRO A 12 -53.90 -25.09 -10.11
N ALA A 13 -53.29 -24.06 -9.52
CA ALA A 13 -53.96 -22.79 -9.34
C ALA A 13 -54.08 -22.12 -10.72
N GLU A 14 -55.31 -21.99 -11.23
CA GLU A 14 -55.61 -21.15 -12.38
C GLU A 14 -55.45 -19.67 -11.94
N HIS A 15 -54.20 -19.18 -11.96
CA HIS A 15 -53.92 -17.79 -11.62
C HIS A 15 -54.40 -16.89 -12.77
N LEU A 16 -55.57 -16.28 -12.58
CA LEU A 16 -56.16 -15.34 -13.52
C LEU A 16 -55.22 -14.14 -13.74
N VAL A 17 -55.16 -13.61 -14.96
CA VAL A 17 -54.45 -12.35 -15.25
C VAL A 17 -55.14 -11.21 -14.48
N ALA A 18 -54.64 -10.90 -13.29
CA ALA A 18 -55.14 -9.79 -12.49
C ALA A 18 -54.56 -8.49 -13.04
N THR A 19 -55.42 -7.54 -13.37
CA THR A 19 -55.01 -6.16 -13.67
C THR A 19 -54.72 -5.44 -12.35
N GLY A 20 -53.59 -5.82 -11.74
CA GLY A 20 -53.05 -5.24 -10.50
C GLY A 20 -52.64 -3.78 -10.69
N ARG A 21 -52.51 -3.05 -9.58
CA ARG A 21 -52.33 -1.58 -9.55
C ARG A 21 -50.94 -1.19 -9.06
N PRO A 22 -50.67 0.11 -9.00
CA PRO A 22 -49.02 0.87 -8.28
C PRO A 22 -48.82 1.04 -6.77
N ILE A 23 -47.82 1.86 -6.38
CA ILE A 23 -47.66 2.35 -5.01
C ILE A 23 -48.98 2.97 -4.54
N VAL A 24 -49.73 2.24 -3.72
CA VAL A 24 -51.04 2.63 -3.21
C VAL A 24 -50.83 3.68 -2.12
N GLY A 25 -51.57 4.79 -2.15
CA GLY A 25 -51.57 5.76 -1.05
C GLY A 25 -50.27 6.56 -0.84
N GLY A 26 -49.27 6.38 -1.72
CA GLY A 26 -48.03 7.16 -1.72
C GLY A 26 -48.19 8.60 -2.21
N SER A 27 -47.13 9.40 -2.06
CA SER A 27 -47.03 10.76 -2.61
C SER A 27 -46.15 10.81 -3.85
N ALA A 28 -46.19 11.91 -4.60
CA ALA A 28 -45.31 12.11 -5.75
C ALA A 28 -43.86 12.29 -5.29
N ASP A 29 -42.95 11.47 -5.83
CA ASP A 29 -41.54 11.53 -5.44
C ASP A 29 -40.90 12.81 -5.96
N THR A 30 -40.26 13.54 -5.06
CA THR A 30 -39.59 14.82 -5.33
C THR A 30 -38.19 14.88 -4.71
N ASN A 31 -37.67 13.78 -4.15
CA ASN A 31 -36.30 13.71 -3.66
C ASN A 31 -35.33 13.68 -4.85
N PRO A 32 -34.37 14.62 -4.97
CA PRO A 32 -33.36 14.57 -6.03
C PRO A 32 -32.49 13.31 -5.99
N ALA A 33 -32.27 12.69 -4.82
CA ALA A 33 -31.51 11.44 -4.71
C ALA A 33 -32.23 10.27 -5.38
N HIS A 34 -33.55 10.15 -5.20
CA HIS A 34 -34.39 9.13 -5.84
C HIS A 34 -34.51 9.31 -7.38
N MET A 35 -33.72 10.19 -8.00
CA MET A 35 -33.43 10.09 -9.44
C MET A 35 -32.70 8.79 -9.80
N ALA A 36 -32.06 8.12 -8.84
CA ALA A 36 -31.56 6.75 -8.98
C ALA A 36 -32.68 5.71 -9.16
N THR A 37 -33.90 5.94 -8.63
CA THR A 37 -35.06 5.12 -8.97
C THR A 37 -35.38 5.32 -10.46
N VAL A 38 -35.46 4.22 -11.19
CA VAL A 38 -35.69 4.19 -12.64
C VAL A 38 -36.86 3.30 -13.04
N ALA A 39 -37.45 3.56 -14.21
CA ALA A 39 -38.44 2.66 -14.83
C ALA A 39 -37.79 1.80 -15.91
N ILE A 40 -38.14 0.51 -15.94
CA ILE A 40 -37.68 -0.47 -16.93
C ILE A 40 -38.76 -0.65 -17.99
N THR A 41 -38.36 -0.50 -19.25
CA THR A 41 -39.23 -0.45 -20.43
C THR A 41 -38.71 -1.33 -21.56
N ASN A 42 -39.60 -1.79 -22.44
CA ASN A 42 -39.27 -2.45 -23.70
C ASN A 42 -39.56 -1.60 -24.96
N GLN A 43 -40.14 -0.40 -24.79
CA GLN A 43 -40.36 0.61 -25.84
C GLN A 43 -40.87 1.93 -25.22
N PRO A 44 -40.48 3.12 -25.73
CA PRO A 44 -40.93 4.40 -25.17
C PRO A 44 -42.46 4.52 -25.15
N GLY A 45 -43.02 4.85 -23.97
CA GLY A 45 -44.46 4.89 -23.76
C GLY A 45 -45.11 3.54 -23.36
N SER A 46 -44.30 2.53 -23.08
CA SER A 46 -44.66 1.36 -22.27
C SER A 46 -43.60 1.18 -21.18
N TYR A 47 -43.92 0.52 -20.08
CA TYR A 47 -42.97 0.10 -19.05
C TYR A 47 -43.65 -1.00 -18.22
N PHE A 48 -42.90 -1.74 -17.40
CA PHE A 48 -43.45 -2.89 -16.67
C PHE A 48 -42.78 -3.22 -15.32
N CYS A 49 -41.61 -2.65 -15.03
CA CYS A 49 -40.91 -2.78 -13.75
C CYS A 49 -40.22 -1.46 -13.36
N SER A 50 -39.73 -1.42 -12.13
CA SER A 50 -38.85 -0.38 -11.60
C SER A 50 -37.45 -0.96 -11.30
N GLY A 51 -36.49 -0.10 -10.98
CA GLY A 51 -35.13 -0.49 -10.61
C GLY A 51 -34.41 0.64 -9.89
N THR A 52 -33.17 0.39 -9.47
CA THR A 52 -32.30 1.42 -8.87
C THR A 52 -30.93 1.46 -9.54
N LEU A 53 -30.49 2.64 -9.94
CA LEU A 53 -29.11 2.90 -10.35
C LEU A 53 -28.16 2.76 -9.14
N ILE A 54 -27.26 1.77 -9.15
CA ILE A 54 -26.35 1.47 -8.03
C ILE A 54 -24.87 1.81 -8.32
N THR A 55 -24.46 1.80 -9.59
CA THR A 55 -23.23 2.48 -10.09
C THR A 55 -23.64 3.49 -11.15
N ASP A 56 -22.73 4.18 -11.83
CA ASP A 56 -23.10 5.09 -12.93
C ASP A 56 -23.76 4.37 -14.13
N SER A 57 -23.60 3.05 -14.23
CA SER A 57 -23.88 2.21 -15.41
C SER A 57 -24.65 0.93 -15.07
N VAL A 58 -24.76 0.53 -13.80
CA VAL A 58 -25.44 -0.69 -13.35
C VAL A 58 -26.74 -0.38 -12.61
N VAL A 59 -27.82 -1.05 -13.01
CA VAL A 59 -29.16 -0.97 -12.39
C VAL A 59 -29.51 -2.29 -11.72
N LEU A 60 -29.86 -2.22 -10.44
CA LEU A 60 -30.38 -3.31 -9.62
C LEU A 60 -31.90 -3.42 -9.80
N THR A 61 -32.41 -4.65 -9.97
CA THR A 61 -33.86 -4.94 -10.13
C THR A 61 -34.19 -6.37 -9.70
N ALA A 62 -35.45 -6.80 -9.87
CA ALA A 62 -35.92 -8.15 -9.56
C ALA A 62 -35.67 -9.12 -10.73
N ALA A 63 -35.42 -10.40 -10.46
CA ALA A 63 -35.19 -11.40 -11.49
C ALA A 63 -36.42 -11.62 -12.37
N HIS A 64 -37.62 -11.55 -11.81
CA HIS A 64 -38.86 -11.67 -12.60
C HIS A 64 -39.09 -10.49 -13.58
N CYS A 65 -38.39 -9.36 -13.43
CA CYS A 65 -38.40 -8.27 -14.41
C CYS A 65 -37.58 -8.60 -15.68
N LEU A 66 -36.82 -9.70 -15.68
CA LEU A 66 -36.16 -10.25 -16.86
C LEU A 66 -36.93 -11.48 -17.41
N GLU A 67 -38.21 -11.65 -17.05
CA GLU A 67 -39.10 -12.68 -17.60
C GLU A 67 -40.26 -12.09 -18.44
N ASP A 68 -40.77 -12.88 -19.39
CA ASP A 68 -42.07 -12.66 -20.01
C ASP A 68 -43.22 -13.13 -19.10
N TYR A 69 -44.46 -12.88 -19.51
CA TYR A 69 -45.65 -13.24 -18.72
C TYR A 69 -45.76 -14.76 -18.41
N TRP A 70 -45.04 -15.62 -19.15
CA TRP A 70 -45.04 -17.07 -18.95
C TRP A 70 -43.83 -17.57 -18.13
N GLY A 71 -42.85 -16.73 -17.85
CA GLY A 71 -41.61 -17.10 -17.17
C GLY A 71 -40.46 -17.50 -18.10
N ASN A 72 -40.51 -17.14 -19.38
CA ASN A 72 -39.36 -17.26 -20.28
C ASN A 72 -38.47 -16.03 -20.09
N PRO A 73 -37.13 -16.16 -20.03
CA PRO A 73 -36.25 -14.98 -20.01
C PRO A 73 -36.47 -14.08 -21.24
N VAL A 74 -36.54 -12.76 -21.03
CA VAL A 74 -36.48 -11.79 -22.12
C VAL A 74 -35.03 -11.43 -22.43
N ASP A 75 -34.76 -11.06 -23.68
CA ASP A 75 -33.46 -10.54 -24.11
C ASP A 75 -33.25 -9.14 -23.49
N PRO A 76 -32.27 -8.95 -22.59
CA PRO A 76 -32.05 -7.68 -21.91
C PRO A 76 -31.76 -6.52 -22.88
N THR A 77 -31.17 -6.79 -24.05
CA THR A 77 -30.84 -5.76 -25.06
C THR A 77 -32.09 -5.14 -25.72
N THR A 78 -33.26 -5.75 -25.52
CA THR A 78 -34.56 -5.18 -25.91
C THR A 78 -35.12 -4.20 -24.88
N LEU A 79 -34.46 -4.05 -23.73
CA LEU A 79 -34.89 -3.18 -22.65
C LEU A 79 -34.18 -1.82 -22.69
N GLN A 80 -34.87 -0.82 -22.15
CA GLN A 80 -34.34 0.50 -21.87
C GLN A 80 -34.66 0.89 -20.42
N VAL A 81 -33.83 1.77 -19.88
CA VAL A 81 -33.99 2.35 -18.54
C VAL A 81 -34.31 3.83 -18.67
N PHE A 82 -35.37 4.27 -18.00
CA PHE A 82 -35.85 5.65 -18.01
C PHE A 82 -35.48 6.38 -16.71
N PHE A 83 -34.90 7.57 -16.85
CA PHE A 83 -34.57 8.50 -15.77
C PHE A 83 -35.53 9.69 -15.78
N GLY A 84 -36.22 9.91 -14.66
CA GLY A 84 -37.16 11.02 -14.48
C GLY A 84 -38.17 10.77 -13.35
N ASN A 85 -39.32 11.46 -13.41
CA ASN A 85 -40.45 11.25 -12.48
C ASN A 85 -41.74 10.84 -13.22
N ASN A 86 -41.71 10.67 -14.55
CA ASN A 86 -42.86 10.31 -15.38
C ASN A 86 -42.40 9.55 -16.64
N ALA A 87 -42.57 8.22 -16.66
CA ALA A 87 -42.11 7.33 -17.73
C ALA A 87 -42.78 7.60 -19.10
N TYR A 88 -43.91 8.31 -19.14
CA TYR A 88 -44.59 8.73 -20.37
C TYR A 88 -44.13 10.09 -20.90
N SER A 89 -43.21 10.76 -20.21
CA SER A 89 -42.65 12.04 -20.64
C SER A 89 -41.47 11.87 -21.61
N THR A 90 -41.14 12.93 -22.35
CA THR A 90 -39.88 13.03 -23.10
C THR A 90 -38.72 13.23 -22.12
N GLY A 91 -38.25 12.13 -21.51
CA GLY A 91 -37.12 12.12 -20.58
C GLY A 91 -35.86 11.45 -21.16
N GLN A 92 -34.93 11.12 -20.27
CA GLN A 92 -33.64 10.53 -20.63
C GLN A 92 -33.73 9.00 -20.53
N TYR A 93 -33.48 8.32 -21.63
CA TYR A 93 -33.42 6.87 -21.70
C TYR A 93 -31.95 6.40 -21.84
N ARG A 94 -31.69 5.16 -21.46
CA ARG A 94 -30.49 4.38 -21.78
C ARG A 94 -30.90 3.01 -22.30
N GLN A 95 -30.22 2.51 -23.32
CA GLN A 95 -30.35 1.10 -23.70
C GLN A 95 -29.68 0.23 -22.64
N VAL A 96 -30.17 -0.97 -22.44
CA VAL A 96 -29.46 -2.02 -21.71
C VAL A 96 -28.49 -2.72 -22.67
N SER A 97 -27.22 -2.84 -22.28
CA SER A 97 -26.20 -3.64 -23.00
C SER A 97 -26.21 -5.10 -22.54
N GLU A 98 -26.45 -5.34 -21.27
CA GLU A 98 -26.35 -6.65 -20.63
C GLU A 98 -27.38 -6.79 -19.51
N GLY A 99 -27.81 -8.01 -19.20
CA GLY A 99 -28.63 -8.26 -18.01
C GLY A 99 -28.57 -9.69 -17.53
N ILE A 100 -28.45 -9.88 -16.22
CA ILE A 100 -28.30 -11.18 -15.58
C ILE A 100 -29.33 -11.38 -14.46
N GLN A 101 -30.03 -12.51 -14.51
CA GLN A 101 -30.81 -13.03 -13.38
C GLN A 101 -29.91 -13.83 -12.46
N HIS A 102 -30.14 -13.78 -11.14
CA HIS A 102 -29.41 -14.65 -10.20
C HIS A 102 -29.54 -16.13 -10.64
N PRO A 103 -28.44 -16.90 -10.83
CA PRO A 103 -28.48 -18.25 -11.44
C PRO A 103 -29.28 -19.33 -10.70
N GLN A 104 -29.85 -19.00 -9.54
CA GLN A 104 -30.72 -19.85 -8.72
C GLN A 104 -32.10 -19.22 -8.45
N TRP A 105 -32.48 -18.17 -9.20
CA TRP A 105 -33.83 -17.62 -9.21
C TRP A 105 -34.86 -18.72 -9.50
N ASN A 106 -36.01 -18.69 -8.81
CA ASN A 106 -37.08 -19.65 -9.03
C ASN A 106 -38.46 -19.03 -8.77
N ARG A 107 -39.16 -18.66 -9.86
CA ARG A 107 -40.51 -18.07 -9.84
C ARG A 107 -41.59 -18.88 -9.11
N ASN A 108 -41.36 -20.17 -8.83
CA ASN A 108 -42.30 -21.03 -8.11
C ASN A 108 -42.12 -20.95 -6.59
N THR A 109 -40.93 -20.56 -6.12
CA THR A 109 -40.62 -20.39 -4.68
C THR A 109 -40.36 -18.93 -4.30
N LEU A 110 -40.27 -18.03 -5.27
CA LEU A 110 -39.98 -16.59 -5.13
C LEU A 110 -38.63 -16.29 -4.42
N GLN A 111 -37.79 -17.31 -4.23
CA GLN A 111 -36.47 -17.17 -3.63
C GLN A 111 -35.48 -16.62 -4.66
N ARG A 112 -34.61 -15.71 -4.22
CA ARG A 112 -33.51 -15.12 -5.01
C ARG A 112 -33.98 -14.28 -6.19
N ASP A 113 -35.04 -13.48 -5.96
CA ASP A 113 -35.59 -12.54 -6.93
C ASP A 113 -34.71 -11.28 -7.02
N ILE A 114 -33.59 -11.40 -7.73
CA ILE A 114 -32.60 -10.33 -7.92
C ILE A 114 -31.94 -10.48 -9.30
N ALA A 115 -31.84 -9.35 -10.00
CA ALA A 115 -31.17 -9.22 -11.29
C ALA A 115 -30.45 -7.87 -11.40
N LEU A 116 -29.51 -7.81 -12.32
CA LEU A 116 -28.72 -6.63 -12.62
C LEU A 116 -28.77 -6.35 -14.13
N LEU A 117 -28.74 -5.08 -14.51
CA LEU A 117 -28.73 -4.61 -15.89
C LEU A 117 -27.56 -3.63 -16.08
N ARG A 118 -26.70 -3.85 -17.07
CA ARG A 118 -25.70 -2.88 -17.51
C ARG A 118 -26.31 -1.96 -18.57
N LEU A 119 -26.04 -0.67 -18.47
CA LEU A 119 -26.47 0.34 -19.43
C LEU A 119 -25.42 0.48 -20.53
N ALA A 120 -25.86 0.54 -21.79
CA ALA A 120 -24.99 0.78 -22.96
C ALA A 120 -24.48 2.24 -23.07
N SER A 121 -24.52 2.99 -21.96
CA SER A 121 -23.93 4.31 -21.74
C SER A 121 -24.29 4.78 -20.33
N THR A 122 -23.34 5.42 -19.66
CA THR A 122 -23.46 5.92 -18.27
C THR A 122 -24.67 6.83 -18.07
N ALA A 123 -25.26 6.82 -16.88
CA ALA A 123 -26.47 7.54 -16.52
C ALA A 123 -26.36 9.06 -16.76
N PRO A 124 -27.49 9.81 -16.83
CA PRO A 124 -27.41 11.26 -16.98
C PRO A 124 -26.65 11.89 -15.82
N ALA A 125 -25.68 12.77 -16.10
CA ALA A 125 -24.75 13.36 -15.11
C ALA A 125 -25.40 14.21 -13.97
N ASN A 126 -26.73 14.29 -13.94
CA ASN A 126 -27.54 14.86 -12.85
C ASN A 126 -28.22 13.79 -11.98
N VAL A 127 -27.80 12.52 -12.09
CA VAL A 127 -28.30 11.37 -11.34
C VAL A 127 -27.13 10.77 -10.57
N THR A 128 -27.19 10.84 -9.24
CA THR A 128 -26.23 10.15 -8.37
C THR A 128 -26.74 8.73 -8.10
N PRO A 129 -25.93 7.68 -8.28
CA PRO A 129 -26.31 6.32 -7.89
C PRO A 129 -26.55 6.21 -6.38
N ILE A 130 -27.42 5.29 -5.96
CA ILE A 130 -27.63 4.96 -4.55
C ILE A 130 -27.09 3.54 -4.29
N PRO A 131 -26.09 3.36 -3.41
CA PRO A 131 -25.46 2.05 -3.20
C PRO A 131 -26.45 1.03 -2.64
N TYR A 132 -26.25 -0.24 -2.98
CA TYR A 132 -26.94 -1.32 -2.27
C TYR A 132 -26.38 -1.45 -0.83
N LEU A 133 -27.20 -1.94 0.10
CA LEU A 133 -26.79 -2.14 1.49
C LEU A 133 -25.67 -3.21 1.56
N PRO A 134 -24.44 -2.90 2.02
CA PRO A 134 -23.35 -3.88 2.03
C PRO A 134 -23.49 -4.86 3.20
N SER A 135 -22.99 -6.10 3.06
CA SER A 135 -23.21 -7.17 4.04
C SER A 135 -22.70 -6.89 5.45
N ASN A 136 -21.66 -6.07 5.60
CA ASN A 136 -21.16 -5.62 6.92
C ASN A 136 -22.12 -4.64 7.63
N LEU A 137 -23.02 -4.01 6.87
CA LEU A 137 -24.13 -3.18 7.31
C LEU A 137 -25.46 -3.84 6.92
N GLY A 138 -25.54 -5.18 6.86
CA GLY A 138 -26.75 -5.90 6.43
C GLY A 138 -27.95 -5.77 7.38
N LEU A 139 -29.12 -6.22 6.91
CA LEU A 139 -30.35 -6.23 7.71
C LEU A 139 -30.32 -7.34 8.78
N THR A 140 -30.81 -7.03 9.97
CA THR A 140 -30.82 -7.93 11.13
C THR A 140 -32.19 -7.96 11.83
N GLN A 141 -32.39 -8.90 12.75
CA GLN A 141 -33.60 -8.92 13.60
C GLN A 141 -33.74 -7.68 14.52
N ALA A 142 -32.68 -6.87 14.67
CA ALA A 142 -32.75 -5.60 15.40
C ALA A 142 -33.34 -4.44 14.55
N ASP A 143 -33.49 -4.65 13.23
CA ASP A 143 -34.03 -3.67 12.29
C ASP A 143 -35.54 -3.82 12.05
N VAL A 144 -36.18 -4.79 12.70
CA VAL A 144 -37.64 -4.89 12.74
C VAL A 144 -38.21 -3.66 13.46
N GLY A 145 -39.11 -2.95 12.79
CA GLY A 145 -39.62 -1.64 13.18
C GLY A 145 -38.86 -0.44 12.62
N ALA A 146 -37.75 -0.64 11.90
CA ALA A 146 -37.09 0.44 11.17
C ALA A 146 -37.93 0.90 9.98
N THR A 147 -37.95 2.21 9.73
CA THR A 147 -38.60 2.80 8.55
C THR A 147 -37.76 2.56 7.30
N VAL A 148 -38.42 2.09 6.25
CA VAL A 148 -37.89 2.04 4.88
C VAL A 148 -38.78 2.84 3.94
N GLU A 149 -38.18 3.48 2.94
CA GLU A 149 -38.89 4.31 1.96
C GLU A 149 -38.88 3.63 0.59
N PHE A 150 -40.05 3.21 0.13
CA PHE A 150 -40.22 2.64 -1.19
C PHE A 150 -40.35 3.77 -2.21
N SER A 151 -39.71 3.63 -3.37
CA SER A 151 -39.83 4.54 -4.51
C SER A 151 -40.03 3.71 -5.78
N GLY A 152 -40.95 4.10 -6.66
CA GLY A 152 -41.36 3.26 -7.78
C GLY A 152 -42.24 3.96 -8.81
N PHE A 153 -42.22 3.45 -10.05
CA PHE A 153 -42.97 3.99 -11.20
C PHE A 153 -44.20 3.18 -11.55
N GLY A 154 -44.48 2.11 -10.82
CA GLY A 154 -45.39 1.04 -11.18
C GLY A 154 -46.84 1.48 -11.29
N MET A 155 -47.69 0.68 -10.70
CA MET A 155 -49.18 0.84 -10.59
C MET A 155 -50.77 2.33 -8.46
N THR A 156 -51.00 3.69 -8.31
CA THR A 156 -52.03 4.42 -7.52
C THR A 156 -53.38 3.72 -7.36
N GLU A 157 -54.04 4.04 -6.26
CA GLU A 157 -55.43 3.70 -5.97
C GLU A 157 -56.40 4.08 -7.11
N ASN A 158 -56.04 5.06 -7.94
CA ASN A 158 -56.82 5.54 -9.08
C ASN A 158 -56.66 4.70 -10.37
N GLY A 159 -55.65 3.82 -10.44
CA GLY A 159 -55.35 3.03 -11.64
C GLY A 159 -54.72 3.83 -12.78
N THR A 160 -54.01 4.91 -12.46
CA THR A 160 -53.17 5.70 -13.39
C THR A 160 -51.70 5.56 -13.02
N ASP A 161 -50.84 5.39 -14.00
CA ASP A 161 -49.53 4.76 -13.82
C ASP A 161 -48.36 5.59 -14.39
N GLY A 162 -47.14 5.07 -14.29
CA GLY A 162 -45.91 5.64 -14.83
C GLY A 162 -45.42 6.94 -14.17
N GLN A 163 -46.06 7.43 -13.11
CA GLN A 163 -45.52 8.49 -12.25
C GLN A 163 -44.64 7.87 -11.17
N LYS A 164 -43.48 8.46 -10.88
CA LYS A 164 -42.68 8.05 -9.73
C LYS A 164 -43.33 8.52 -8.43
N LEU A 165 -43.75 7.57 -7.61
CA LEU A 165 -44.27 7.82 -6.27
C LEU A 165 -43.31 7.27 -5.19
N HIS A 166 -43.58 7.64 -3.94
CA HIS A 166 -42.89 7.10 -2.78
C HIS A 166 -43.85 6.87 -1.60
N VAL A 167 -43.52 5.91 -0.72
CA VAL A 167 -44.25 5.64 0.54
C VAL A 167 -43.30 5.08 1.62
N GLN A 168 -43.53 5.44 2.88
CA GLN A 168 -42.72 4.96 4.02
C GLN A 168 -43.49 3.92 4.84
N ASN A 169 -42.92 2.71 4.95
CA ASN A 169 -43.44 1.62 5.78
C ASN A 169 -42.37 1.17 6.81
N ALA A 170 -42.74 0.27 7.71
CA ALA A 170 -41.80 -0.34 8.66
C ALA A 170 -41.50 -1.80 8.28
N ILE A 171 -40.27 -2.25 8.50
CA ILE A 171 -39.90 -3.66 8.38
C ILE A 171 -40.62 -4.46 9.49
N ASP A 172 -41.51 -5.39 9.13
CA ASP A 172 -42.18 -6.30 10.08
C ASP A 172 -41.38 -7.60 10.28
N VAL A 173 -40.70 -8.06 9.23
CA VAL A 173 -39.93 -9.31 9.22
C VAL A 173 -38.62 -9.13 8.47
N VAL A 174 -37.52 -9.62 9.05
CA VAL A 174 -36.26 -9.94 8.33
C VAL A 174 -36.17 -11.46 8.28
N CYS A 175 -36.01 -12.07 7.10
CA CYS A 175 -36.03 -13.54 6.96
C CYS A 175 -34.73 -14.16 6.42
N ASP A 176 -34.13 -15.02 7.24
CA ASP A 176 -32.95 -15.83 6.88
C ASP A 176 -33.23 -17.34 6.84
N ASP A 177 -34.45 -17.77 7.21
CA ASP A 177 -34.82 -19.19 7.31
C ASP A 177 -35.10 -19.80 5.90
N PRO A 178 -34.43 -20.90 5.51
CA PRO A 178 -34.72 -21.62 4.26
C PRO A 178 -36.18 -22.07 4.09
N ALA A 179 -36.91 -22.29 5.18
CA ALA A 179 -38.32 -22.66 5.18
C ALA A 179 -39.29 -21.46 5.08
N GLY A 180 -38.77 -20.23 5.15
CA GLY A 180 -39.54 -19.00 5.15
C GLY A 180 -40.10 -18.62 6.53
N CYS A 181 -40.40 -17.34 6.67
CA CYS A 181 -40.86 -16.68 7.89
C CYS A 181 -42.34 -16.29 7.80
N ASN A 182 -42.93 -15.88 8.94
CA ASN A 182 -44.35 -15.54 9.06
C ASN A 182 -45.29 -16.58 8.41
N GLY A 183 -45.13 -17.85 8.80
CA GLY A 183 -45.92 -18.97 8.27
C GLY A 183 -45.52 -19.46 6.86
N GLY A 184 -44.40 -18.95 6.31
CA GLY A 184 -43.95 -19.23 4.95
C GLY A 184 -44.34 -18.14 3.94
N ASN A 185 -44.95 -17.03 4.40
CA ASN A 185 -45.32 -15.90 3.54
C ASN A 185 -44.12 -15.05 3.11
N VAL A 186 -43.06 -14.97 3.94
CA VAL A 186 -41.80 -14.29 3.59
C VAL A 186 -40.75 -15.35 3.31
N VAL A 187 -40.16 -15.35 2.12
CA VAL A 187 -39.15 -16.33 1.69
C VAL A 187 -37.76 -16.04 2.28
N GLN A 188 -36.83 -16.99 2.13
CA GLN A 188 -35.44 -16.81 2.56
C GLN A 188 -34.77 -15.62 1.85
N TYR A 189 -34.03 -14.81 2.62
CA TYR A 189 -33.32 -13.60 2.19
C TYR A 189 -34.24 -12.53 1.61
N ALA A 190 -35.47 -12.45 2.14
CA ALA A 190 -36.39 -11.34 1.95
C ALA A 190 -36.74 -10.67 3.29
N MET A 191 -37.05 -9.38 3.23
CA MET A 191 -37.77 -8.67 4.29
C MET A 191 -39.27 -8.62 3.94
N GLY A 192 -40.12 -8.55 4.96
CA GLY A 192 -41.57 -8.41 4.83
C GLY A 192 -42.09 -7.20 5.61
N TYR A 193 -43.20 -6.62 5.13
CA TYR A 193 -43.78 -5.39 5.68
C TYR A 193 -45.30 -5.36 5.48
N ASP A 194 -46.00 -4.61 6.34
CA ASP A 194 -47.43 -4.27 6.16
C ASP A 194 -47.54 -3.13 5.13
N GLU A 195 -48.55 -3.21 4.27
CA GLU A 195 -48.87 -2.21 3.23
C GLU A 195 -50.08 -1.34 3.63
N THR A 196 -50.43 -1.34 4.91
CA THR A 196 -51.42 -0.45 5.51
C THR A 196 -50.73 0.83 6.01
N PRO A 197 -51.05 2.04 5.49
CA PRO A 197 -52.14 2.39 4.58
C PRO A 197 -51.73 2.47 3.09
N GLY A 198 -50.47 2.20 2.76
CA GLY A 198 -49.96 2.18 1.39
C GLY A 198 -48.72 1.29 1.26
N GLY A 199 -48.40 0.88 0.04
CA GLY A 199 -47.27 -0.01 -0.26
C GLY A 199 -47.03 -0.18 -1.75
N PRO A 200 -45.89 -0.76 -2.19
CA PRO A 200 -45.61 -1.08 -3.59
C PRO A 200 -46.63 -2.01 -4.22
N CYS A 201 -46.72 -2.05 -5.55
CA CYS A 201 -47.56 -3.03 -6.22
C CYS A 201 -47.05 -3.39 -7.63
N SER A 202 -47.95 -3.76 -8.53
CA SER A 202 -47.65 -4.25 -9.88
C SER A 202 -46.86 -3.23 -10.69
N GLY A 203 -45.62 -3.56 -11.05
CA GLY A 203 -44.69 -2.68 -11.77
C GLY A 203 -43.78 -1.81 -10.89
N ASP A 204 -43.99 -1.82 -9.57
CA ASP A 204 -42.99 -1.36 -8.60
C ASP A 204 -41.97 -2.47 -8.30
N SER A 205 -42.26 -3.71 -8.72
CA SER A 205 -41.32 -4.82 -8.93
C SER A 205 -39.93 -4.33 -9.37
N GLY A 206 -38.89 -4.77 -8.66
CA GLY A 206 -37.50 -4.35 -8.86
C GLY A 206 -37.14 -2.98 -8.25
N GLY A 207 -38.13 -2.17 -7.89
CA GLY A 207 -37.93 -0.87 -7.25
C GLY A 207 -37.39 -0.96 -5.82
N PRO A 208 -36.64 0.06 -5.36
CA PRO A 208 -35.97 0.07 -4.07
C PRO A 208 -36.92 0.18 -2.88
N ALA A 209 -36.49 -0.42 -1.78
CA ALA A 209 -36.77 0.03 -0.41
C ALA A 209 -35.49 0.68 0.14
N TYR A 210 -35.51 2.00 0.32
CA TYR A 210 -34.37 2.76 0.83
C TYR A 210 -34.31 2.74 2.37
N LEU A 211 -33.10 2.63 2.91
CA LEU A 211 -32.80 2.72 4.34
C LEU A 211 -31.68 3.73 4.59
N LEU A 212 -31.90 4.69 5.48
CA LEU A 212 -30.87 5.62 5.93
C LEU A 212 -30.04 4.99 7.06
N ARG A 213 -28.78 4.64 6.79
CA ARG A 213 -27.85 4.06 7.77
C ARG A 213 -26.54 4.84 7.81
N ASN A 214 -26.13 5.27 9.01
CA ASN A 214 -24.94 6.11 9.25
C ASN A 214 -24.89 7.45 8.48
N GLY A 215 -26.02 7.93 7.96
CA GLY A 215 -26.11 9.16 7.16
C GLY A 215 -26.05 8.93 5.64
N THR A 216 -25.83 7.69 5.20
CA THR A 216 -25.92 7.29 3.79
C THR A 216 -27.25 6.56 3.55
N GLU A 217 -27.88 6.84 2.42
CA GLU A 217 -29.07 6.16 1.93
C GLU A 217 -28.63 4.92 1.14
N TYR A 218 -29.24 3.76 1.42
CA TYR A 218 -28.90 2.48 0.80
C TYR A 218 -30.15 1.77 0.27
N VAL A 219 -30.03 1.01 -0.82
CA VAL A 219 -31.05 0.02 -1.21
C VAL A 219 -30.96 -1.17 -0.24
N ALA A 220 -31.91 -1.24 0.70
CA ALA A 220 -32.01 -2.32 1.69
C ALA A 220 -33.00 -3.42 1.28
N GLY A 221 -33.80 -3.18 0.24
CA GLY A 221 -34.68 -4.18 -0.35
C GLY A 221 -34.98 -3.92 -1.82
N ILE A 222 -35.24 -4.99 -2.57
CA ILE A 222 -35.70 -4.98 -3.96
C ILE A 222 -37.14 -5.52 -3.98
N THR A 223 -38.11 -4.70 -4.37
CA THR A 223 -39.55 -5.06 -4.38
C THR A 223 -39.78 -6.31 -5.23
N SER A 224 -40.42 -7.35 -4.65
CA SER A 224 -40.48 -8.69 -5.28
C SER A 224 -41.91 -9.22 -5.41
N TYR A 225 -42.66 -9.35 -4.31
CA TYR A 225 -44.05 -9.83 -4.33
C TYR A 225 -44.86 -9.28 -3.15
N GLY A 226 -46.19 -9.41 -3.22
CA GLY A 226 -47.13 -9.02 -2.17
C GLY A 226 -48.50 -9.65 -2.33
N ASP A 227 -49.50 -9.16 -1.60
CA ASP A 227 -50.89 -9.60 -1.74
C ASP A 227 -51.52 -9.08 -3.05
N GLN A 228 -52.53 -9.79 -3.56
CA GLN A 228 -53.15 -9.51 -4.88
C GLN A 228 -53.78 -8.10 -5.00
N ASN A 229 -54.01 -7.40 -3.87
CA ASN A 229 -54.58 -6.05 -3.82
C ASN A 229 -53.58 -5.00 -3.34
N CYS A 230 -52.37 -5.41 -2.93
CA CYS A 230 -51.30 -4.57 -2.38
C CYS A 230 -51.80 -3.65 -1.26
N GLN A 231 -52.32 -4.28 -0.21
CA GLN A 231 -53.03 -3.62 0.88
C GLN A 231 -52.58 -4.09 2.28
N TYR A 232 -52.04 -5.30 2.41
CA TYR A 232 -51.78 -5.92 3.71
C TYR A 232 -50.38 -6.51 3.87
N PHE A 233 -49.69 -6.82 2.79
CA PHE A 233 -48.44 -7.56 2.85
C PHE A 233 -47.63 -7.42 1.56
N GLY A 234 -46.39 -6.95 1.70
CA GLY A 234 -45.37 -7.01 0.66
C GLY A 234 -44.06 -7.59 1.18
N ALA A 235 -43.20 -7.97 0.25
CA ALA A 235 -41.87 -8.48 0.53
C ALA A 235 -40.83 -8.04 -0.52
N SER A 236 -39.59 -7.88 -0.05
CA SER A 236 -38.46 -7.43 -0.87
C SER A 236 -37.23 -8.31 -0.65
N THR A 237 -36.54 -8.68 -1.73
CA THR A 237 -35.24 -9.38 -1.65
C THR A 237 -34.20 -8.47 -0.99
N MET A 238 -33.46 -8.98 -0.01
CA MET A 238 -32.46 -8.23 0.76
C MET A 238 -31.08 -8.29 0.05
N PRO A 239 -30.61 -7.22 -0.64
CA PRO A 239 -29.43 -7.27 -1.51
C PRO A 239 -28.12 -7.48 -0.76
N ASP A 240 -28.06 -7.13 0.52
CA ASP A 240 -26.94 -7.38 1.43
C ASP A 240 -26.65 -8.88 1.64
N ARG A 241 -27.59 -9.77 1.26
CA ARG A 241 -27.40 -11.23 1.21
C ARG A 241 -26.83 -11.74 -0.13
N TYR A 242 -26.63 -10.84 -1.10
CA TYR A 242 -26.21 -11.15 -2.48
C TYR A 242 -25.01 -10.31 -2.96
N ALA A 243 -24.24 -9.69 -2.05
CA ALA A 243 -23.08 -8.86 -2.36
C ALA A 243 -22.20 -9.45 -3.48
N SER A 244 -21.68 -10.68 -3.32
CA SER A 244 -20.83 -11.34 -4.31
C SER A 244 -21.50 -11.68 -5.66
N PHE A 245 -22.82 -11.53 -5.81
CA PHE A 245 -23.50 -11.57 -7.13
C PHE A 245 -23.60 -10.17 -7.74
N ILE A 246 -23.72 -9.14 -6.92
CA ILE A 246 -23.76 -7.73 -7.33
C ILE A 246 -22.35 -7.26 -7.69
N ASP A 247 -21.38 -7.42 -6.78
CA ASP A 247 -19.99 -6.99 -6.93
C ASP A 247 -19.33 -7.68 -8.13
N ASN A 248 -19.51 -9.00 -8.28
CA ASN A 248 -18.99 -9.75 -9.43
C ASN A 248 -19.58 -9.31 -10.78
N PHE A 249 -20.78 -8.72 -10.81
CA PHE A 249 -21.37 -8.19 -12.05
C PHE A 249 -20.93 -6.75 -12.29
N ILE A 250 -20.78 -5.94 -11.23
CA ILE A 250 -20.19 -4.59 -11.38
C ILE A 250 -18.80 -4.73 -11.99
N ASN A 251 -17.96 -5.56 -11.36
CA ASN A 251 -16.57 -5.85 -11.71
C ASN A 251 -16.44 -6.94 -12.81
N SER A 252 -17.34 -6.95 -13.80
CA SER A 252 -17.22 -7.77 -15.01
C SER A 252 -17.85 -7.01 -16.18
N GLY A 253 -17.18 -5.96 -16.63
CA GLY A 253 -17.68 -5.10 -17.70
C GLY A 253 -17.55 -5.70 -19.08
N THR A 254 -17.66 -4.82 -20.07
CA THR A 254 -17.65 -5.19 -21.48
C THR A 254 -16.22 -5.46 -21.95
N ALA A 255 -15.70 -6.65 -21.59
CA ALA A 255 -14.45 -7.27 -22.07
C ALA A 255 -13.51 -6.31 -22.82
N GLU A 256 -12.62 -5.68 -22.05
CA GLU A 256 -11.65 -4.67 -22.46
C GLU A 256 -10.89 -5.06 -23.74
N ILE A 257 -10.67 -4.07 -24.62
CA ILE A 257 -9.89 -4.26 -25.85
C ILE A 257 -8.45 -3.85 -25.57
N CYS A 258 -7.66 -4.84 -25.14
CA CYS A 258 -6.30 -4.74 -24.62
C CYS A 258 -5.18 -4.21 -25.56
N ASP A 259 -5.52 -3.37 -26.55
CA ASP A 259 -4.59 -2.69 -27.47
C ASP A 259 -5.14 -1.37 -28.07
N ASN A 260 -6.03 -0.65 -27.37
CA ASN A 260 -6.73 0.51 -27.93
C ASN A 260 -6.67 1.83 -27.12
N ASN A 261 -6.18 1.82 -25.87
CA ASN A 261 -6.11 2.97 -24.95
C ASN A 261 -7.46 3.62 -24.57
N ILE A 262 -8.53 2.82 -24.48
CA ILE A 262 -9.88 3.22 -24.08
C ILE A 262 -10.44 2.21 -23.06
N ASP A 263 -10.87 2.74 -21.92
CA ASP A 263 -11.72 2.08 -20.91
C ASP A 263 -13.05 1.64 -21.58
N ASP A 264 -13.08 0.42 -22.11
CA ASP A 264 -14.23 -0.22 -22.80
C ASP A 264 -15.11 -1.00 -21.81
N ASP A 265 -14.56 -1.38 -20.64
CA ASP A 265 -15.22 -2.03 -19.52
C ASP A 265 -16.08 -1.05 -18.67
N GLY A 266 -15.48 0.07 -18.25
CA GLY A 266 -16.04 1.11 -17.38
C GLY A 266 -15.43 1.23 -15.98
N ASP A 267 -14.44 0.42 -15.58
CA ASP A 267 -13.85 0.43 -14.23
C ASP A 267 -12.79 1.53 -13.96
N ASN A 268 -12.37 2.28 -14.98
CA ASN A 268 -11.33 3.33 -15.00
C ASN A 268 -9.87 2.83 -15.10
N LEU A 269 -9.65 1.55 -15.40
CA LEU A 269 -8.36 1.03 -15.90
C LEU A 269 -8.37 1.01 -17.44
N VAL A 270 -7.23 0.70 -18.07
CA VAL A 270 -7.08 0.63 -19.54
C VAL A 270 -6.03 -0.40 -19.96
N ASP A 271 -6.27 -1.06 -21.09
CA ASP A 271 -5.35 -2.02 -21.71
C ASP A 271 -4.73 -3.00 -20.67
N CYS A 272 -3.40 -3.06 -20.57
CA CYS A 272 -2.70 -3.98 -19.68
C CYS A 272 -2.62 -3.53 -18.21
N ASP A 273 -3.08 -2.32 -17.87
CA ASP A 273 -3.32 -1.94 -16.48
C ASP A 273 -4.65 -2.55 -15.95
N ASP A 274 -5.52 -3.08 -16.83
CA ASP A 274 -6.78 -3.78 -16.50
C ASP A 274 -6.54 -5.28 -16.14
N PRO A 275 -7.03 -5.77 -14.97
CA PRO A 275 -7.05 -7.18 -14.59
C PRO A 275 -7.70 -8.15 -15.59
N ASP A 276 -8.73 -7.77 -16.33
CA ASP A 276 -9.38 -8.64 -17.32
C ASP A 276 -8.51 -8.85 -18.56
N CYS A 277 -7.62 -7.90 -18.88
CA CYS A 277 -6.57 -8.04 -19.89
C CYS A 277 -5.39 -8.92 -19.46
N SER A 278 -5.33 -9.40 -18.21
CA SER A 278 -4.26 -10.28 -17.71
C SER A 278 -4.10 -11.61 -18.48
N ALA A 279 -5.05 -11.97 -19.34
CA ALA A 279 -5.03 -13.15 -20.20
C ALA A 279 -4.80 -12.86 -21.70
N ASP A 280 -4.74 -11.60 -22.12
CA ASP A 280 -4.64 -11.24 -23.55
C ASP A 280 -3.21 -11.41 -24.11
N PRO A 281 -3.02 -11.89 -25.36
CA PRO A 281 -1.69 -12.05 -25.96
C PRO A 281 -0.86 -10.77 -26.11
N ASN A 282 -1.46 -9.57 -26.11
CA ASN A 282 -0.74 -8.31 -26.12
C ASN A 282 -0.09 -8.07 -24.75
N CYS A 283 -0.86 -8.19 -23.66
CA CYS A 283 -0.40 -8.00 -22.28
C CYS A 283 0.45 -9.17 -21.76
N GLN A 284 0.21 -10.40 -22.25
CA GLN A 284 1.10 -11.56 -22.06
C GLN A 284 2.26 -11.61 -23.07
N GLY A 285 2.52 -10.50 -23.78
CA GLY A 285 3.58 -10.39 -24.76
C GLY A 285 5.00 -10.49 -24.16
N PRO A 286 6.01 -10.85 -24.97
CA PRO A 286 7.41 -10.69 -24.59
C PRO A 286 7.72 -9.19 -24.49
N SER A 287 7.82 -8.70 -23.25
CA SER A 287 8.00 -7.28 -22.93
C SER A 287 9.17 -6.62 -23.63
N ALA A 288 9.16 -5.29 -23.74
CA ALA A 288 10.23 -4.53 -24.39
C ALA A 288 11.63 -4.96 -23.90
N CYS A 289 11.77 -5.20 -22.59
CA CYS A 289 13.01 -5.64 -21.94
C CYS A 289 13.46 -7.07 -22.30
N SER A 290 12.54 -7.93 -22.76
CA SER A 290 12.85 -9.29 -23.24
C SER A 290 13.33 -9.31 -24.70
N GLN A 291 13.03 -8.23 -25.44
CA GLN A 291 13.49 -7.98 -26.81
C GLN A 291 14.67 -6.98 -26.85
N ALA A 292 15.08 -6.45 -25.69
CA ALA A 292 16.04 -5.37 -25.57
C ALA A 292 17.42 -5.69 -26.15
N GLN A 293 18.01 -4.69 -26.80
CA GLN A 293 19.39 -4.74 -27.25
C GLN A 293 20.32 -4.30 -26.12
N THR A 294 21.48 -4.95 -25.97
CA THR A 294 22.48 -4.54 -24.97
C THR A 294 23.17 -3.26 -25.40
N ILE A 295 23.21 -2.27 -24.52
CA ILE A 295 23.96 -1.02 -24.66
C ILE A 295 25.07 -0.96 -23.60
N ASN A 296 26.29 -0.57 -23.98
CA ASN A 296 27.46 -0.60 -23.12
C ASN A 296 27.97 0.81 -22.81
N CYS A 297 28.77 0.95 -21.75
CA CYS A 297 29.55 2.17 -21.49
C CYS A 297 30.38 2.59 -22.72
N GLY A 298 30.13 3.80 -23.24
CA GLY A 298 30.79 4.36 -24.42
C GLY A 298 30.08 4.11 -25.75
N ASP A 299 28.94 3.40 -25.77
CA ASP A 299 28.12 3.25 -26.98
C ASP A 299 27.28 4.51 -27.28
N THR A 300 27.11 4.79 -28.57
CA THR A 300 26.07 5.68 -29.10
C THR A 300 25.21 4.90 -30.09
N ILE A 301 23.90 4.87 -29.88
CA ILE A 301 22.91 4.14 -30.69
C ILE A 301 21.81 5.07 -31.21
N THR A 302 21.09 4.62 -32.25
CA THR A 302 19.95 5.35 -32.82
C THR A 302 18.73 4.43 -32.90
N GLY A 303 17.58 4.89 -32.39
CA GLY A 303 16.32 4.15 -32.37
C GLY A 303 15.14 4.97 -32.89
N ASP A 304 13.96 4.36 -32.83
CA ASP A 304 12.67 4.95 -33.22
C ASP A 304 11.57 4.26 -32.40
N SER A 305 10.79 5.01 -31.62
CA SER A 305 9.75 4.43 -30.75
C SER A 305 8.62 3.77 -31.54
N ALA A 306 8.50 4.03 -32.85
CA ALA A 306 7.55 3.32 -33.73
C ALA A 306 7.91 1.83 -33.96
N SER A 307 9.02 1.36 -33.36
CA SER A 307 9.43 -0.06 -33.34
C SER A 307 9.23 -0.77 -31.99
N GLY A 308 8.64 -0.09 -31.00
CA GLY A 308 8.35 -0.64 -29.68
C GLY A 308 7.13 -1.55 -29.63
N VAL A 309 6.83 -2.01 -28.41
CA VAL A 309 5.56 -2.67 -28.04
C VAL A 309 4.82 -1.76 -27.07
N SER A 310 3.49 -1.71 -27.12
CA SER A 310 2.68 -1.05 -26.09
C SER A 310 2.22 -2.11 -25.10
N GLN A 311 2.81 -2.16 -23.92
CA GLN A 311 2.47 -3.05 -22.82
C GLN A 311 2.19 -2.31 -21.51
N PHE A 312 2.66 -1.07 -21.33
CA PHE A 312 2.49 -0.33 -20.09
C PHE A 312 2.04 1.12 -20.35
N VAL A 313 1.14 1.65 -19.50
CA VAL A 313 0.51 2.98 -19.71
C VAL A 313 0.97 4.01 -18.65
N ASN A 314 1.87 3.59 -17.76
CA ASN A 314 2.42 4.37 -16.66
C ASN A 314 3.76 3.74 -16.19
N TYR A 315 4.73 4.56 -15.78
CA TYR A 315 5.90 4.13 -14.99
C TYR A 315 5.98 4.92 -13.67
N TYR A 316 6.05 4.22 -12.54
CA TYR A 316 5.84 4.82 -11.21
C TYR A 316 7.15 5.23 -10.51
N CYS A 317 7.88 6.14 -11.16
CA CYS A 317 9.24 6.52 -10.75
C CYS A 317 9.26 7.42 -9.49
N PRO A 318 10.17 7.19 -8.51
CA PRO A 318 10.31 8.00 -7.29
C PRO A 318 10.56 9.50 -7.51
N SER A 319 11.25 9.86 -8.59
CA SER A 319 11.52 11.24 -9.01
C SER A 319 10.29 11.96 -9.59
N GLY A 320 9.24 11.21 -9.94
CA GLY A 320 7.96 11.73 -10.43
C GLY A 320 7.50 11.01 -11.69
N GLY A 321 6.80 9.88 -11.53
CA GLY A 321 6.16 9.18 -12.64
C GLY A 321 5.18 10.05 -13.44
N VAL A 322 5.19 9.87 -14.76
CA VAL A 322 4.27 10.48 -15.74
C VAL A 322 3.42 9.38 -16.41
N SER A 323 2.23 9.75 -16.89
CA SER A 323 1.36 8.85 -17.67
C SER A 323 1.66 9.05 -19.15
N GLU A 324 2.74 8.43 -19.61
CA GLU A 324 3.03 8.28 -21.04
C GLU A 324 2.22 7.15 -21.67
N ARG A 325 2.07 7.23 -22.99
CA ARG A 325 1.05 6.50 -23.75
C ARG A 325 1.61 6.17 -25.13
N GLY A 326 2.64 5.34 -25.16
CA GLY A 326 3.39 5.04 -26.37
C GLY A 326 3.66 3.57 -26.61
N PRO A 327 4.52 3.25 -27.60
CA PRO A 327 5.18 1.96 -27.70
C PRO A 327 6.59 2.05 -27.09
N GLU A 328 6.84 1.26 -26.06
CA GLU A 328 8.11 1.21 -25.35
C GLU A 328 9.22 0.54 -26.17
N VAL A 329 10.42 1.13 -26.16
CA VAL A 329 11.64 0.47 -26.65
C VAL A 329 12.68 0.42 -25.54
N ALA A 330 13.11 -0.79 -25.16
CA ALA A 330 14.05 -1.00 -24.07
C ALA A 330 15.46 -1.42 -24.53
N TYR A 331 16.46 -1.06 -23.71
CA TYR A 331 17.86 -1.43 -23.87
C TYR A 331 18.43 -1.96 -22.55
N LEU A 332 19.10 -3.12 -22.59
CA LEU A 332 19.75 -3.71 -21.41
C LEU A 332 21.09 -3.01 -21.17
N LEU A 333 21.23 -2.34 -20.01
CA LEU A 333 22.42 -1.59 -19.67
C LEU A 333 23.55 -2.49 -19.15
N SER A 334 24.65 -2.52 -19.91
CA SER A 334 25.90 -3.22 -19.60
C SER A 334 26.95 -2.23 -19.10
N ALA A 335 26.91 -1.96 -17.79
CA ALA A 335 27.88 -1.12 -17.07
C ALA A 335 28.39 -1.85 -15.80
N PRO A 336 29.59 -1.51 -15.27
CA PRO A 336 30.08 -2.05 -14.01
C PRO A 336 29.16 -1.66 -12.84
N GLN A 337 28.87 -2.58 -11.92
CA GLN A 337 28.16 -2.25 -10.68
C GLN A 337 28.99 -1.24 -9.86
N GLY A 338 28.32 -0.22 -9.31
CA GLY A 338 28.95 0.85 -8.53
C GLY A 338 29.68 1.91 -9.34
N ALA A 339 29.59 1.90 -10.69
CA ALA A 339 30.03 3.03 -11.50
C ALA A 339 28.88 4.03 -11.67
N GLN A 340 29.16 5.33 -11.54
CA GLN A 340 28.25 6.37 -12.00
C GLN A 340 28.05 6.31 -13.52
N VAL A 341 26.80 6.32 -13.96
CA VAL A 341 26.38 6.24 -15.37
C VAL A 341 25.62 7.51 -15.75
N ASN A 342 26.01 8.10 -16.88
CA ASN A 342 25.30 9.23 -17.47
C ASN A 342 24.78 8.81 -18.85
N VAL A 343 23.50 9.05 -19.11
CA VAL A 343 22.82 8.69 -20.35
C VAL A 343 22.17 9.93 -20.96
N ASP A 344 22.67 10.32 -22.14
CA ASP A 344 22.13 11.43 -22.94
C ASP A 344 21.29 10.87 -24.09
N MET A 345 20.00 11.22 -24.16
CA MET A 345 19.16 10.98 -25.34
C MET A 345 18.91 12.29 -26.09
N THR A 346 18.89 12.24 -27.43
CA THR A 346 18.63 13.41 -28.28
C THR A 346 17.61 13.09 -29.38
N LEU A 347 16.66 14.01 -29.61
CA LEU A 347 15.50 13.77 -30.47
C LEU A 347 15.76 14.22 -31.91
N GLY A 348 15.47 13.34 -32.88
CA GLY A 348 15.79 13.56 -34.29
C GLY A 348 14.93 14.61 -34.98
N ASN A 349 13.63 14.68 -34.68
CA ASN A 349 12.70 15.67 -35.23
C ASN A 349 11.56 16.03 -34.24
N GLY A 350 11.89 16.65 -33.10
CA GLY A 350 10.95 17.39 -32.23
C GLY A 350 9.67 16.68 -31.75
N GLY A 351 9.68 16.25 -30.50
CA GLY A 351 8.51 15.78 -29.72
C GLY A 351 8.88 15.76 -28.23
N ASP A 352 8.10 15.09 -27.40
CA ASP A 352 8.56 14.52 -26.12
C ASP A 352 8.72 13.00 -26.32
N LEU A 353 9.91 12.49 -25.99
CA LEU A 353 10.15 11.09 -25.65
C LEU A 353 10.94 11.14 -24.34
N ASP A 354 10.45 10.50 -23.29
CA ASP A 354 11.14 10.49 -22.00
C ASP A 354 11.96 9.20 -21.86
N LEU A 355 12.94 9.22 -20.94
CA LEU A 355 13.88 8.12 -20.71
C LEU A 355 13.75 7.60 -19.28
N PHE A 356 13.34 6.35 -19.15
CA PHE A 356 13.13 5.67 -17.87
C PHE A 356 14.28 4.72 -17.54
N LEU A 357 14.73 4.72 -16.29
CA LEU A 357 15.58 3.68 -15.72
C LEU A 357 14.71 2.70 -14.94
N VAL A 358 14.69 1.43 -15.35
CA VAL A 358 13.86 0.39 -14.74
C VAL A 358 14.74 -0.78 -14.27
N ASN A 359 14.60 -1.19 -13.01
CA ASN A 359 15.18 -2.44 -12.53
C ASN A 359 14.43 -3.62 -13.16
N GLY A 360 15.15 -4.63 -13.63
CA GLY A 360 14.53 -5.77 -14.31
C GLY A 360 15.00 -7.11 -13.78
N GLN A 361 14.25 -8.16 -14.13
CA GLN A 361 14.60 -9.55 -13.85
C GLN A 361 14.19 -10.47 -14.98
N ASN A 362 15.13 -11.26 -15.49
CA ASN A 362 14.93 -12.29 -16.53
C ASN A 362 14.36 -11.71 -17.84
N GLY A 363 14.70 -10.47 -18.19
CA GLY A 363 14.12 -9.78 -19.34
C GLY A 363 12.75 -9.14 -19.09
N ASN A 364 12.25 -9.07 -17.85
CA ASN A 364 11.07 -8.27 -17.54
C ASN A 364 11.43 -6.93 -16.89
N CYS A 365 10.63 -5.90 -17.18
CA CYS A 365 10.67 -4.60 -16.51
C CYS A 365 9.23 -4.21 -16.14
N SER A 366 8.96 -4.06 -14.85
CA SER A 366 7.63 -3.70 -14.35
C SER A 366 7.52 -2.17 -14.18
N PRO A 367 6.35 -1.56 -14.45
CA PRO A 367 6.01 -0.19 -14.03
C PRO A 367 6.36 0.15 -12.58
N SER A 368 6.26 -0.83 -11.67
CA SER A 368 6.60 -0.72 -10.25
C SER A 368 8.09 -0.59 -9.96
N ASP A 369 8.93 -0.99 -10.91
CA ASP A 369 10.37 -1.18 -10.71
C ASP A 369 11.19 -0.02 -11.31
N CYS A 370 10.50 1.06 -11.69
CA CYS A 370 11.15 2.31 -12.12
C CYS A 370 11.97 2.92 -10.98
N VAL A 371 13.21 3.28 -11.30
CA VAL A 371 14.18 3.90 -10.39
C VAL A 371 14.21 5.40 -10.59
N ASP A 372 14.22 5.84 -11.86
CA ASP A 372 14.33 7.25 -12.23
C ASP A 372 13.77 7.51 -13.64
N VAL A 373 13.47 8.78 -13.96
CA VAL A 373 12.97 9.24 -15.27
C VAL A 373 13.57 10.59 -15.62
N SER A 374 13.85 10.83 -16.90
CA SER A 374 14.30 12.14 -17.37
C SER A 374 13.23 13.21 -17.15
N GLY A 375 13.65 14.46 -16.95
CA GLY A 375 12.88 15.42 -16.17
C GLY A 375 11.70 16.13 -16.86
N GLN A 376 10.60 15.43 -17.14
CA GLN A 376 9.22 15.95 -17.36
C GLN A 376 9.07 17.26 -18.18
N SER A 377 9.85 17.53 -19.24
CA SER A 377 9.90 18.93 -19.76
C SER A 377 10.30 19.21 -21.22
N ASN A 378 9.56 18.75 -22.22
CA ASN A 378 9.41 19.45 -23.52
C ASN A 378 10.75 19.85 -24.18
N GLN A 379 11.77 19.00 -24.07
CA GLN A 379 13.14 19.29 -24.46
C GLN A 379 13.56 18.45 -25.67
N ALA A 380 14.53 18.96 -26.43
CA ALA A 380 15.07 18.24 -27.60
C ALA A 380 16.10 17.17 -27.21
N ALA A 381 16.36 17.01 -25.91
CA ALA A 381 17.35 16.11 -25.34
C ALA A 381 17.02 15.81 -23.88
N GLU A 382 17.06 14.54 -23.53
CA GLU A 382 16.80 13.99 -22.20
C GLU A 382 18.09 13.48 -21.56
N HIS A 383 18.14 13.46 -20.24
CA HIS A 383 19.33 13.08 -19.48
C HIS A 383 18.96 12.31 -18.21
N LEU A 384 19.70 11.23 -17.94
CA LEU A 384 19.71 10.49 -16.67
C LEU A 384 21.16 10.40 -16.14
N SER A 385 21.31 10.50 -14.82
CA SER A 385 22.61 10.42 -14.13
C SER A 385 22.43 9.61 -12.84
N PHE A 386 22.98 8.39 -12.79
CA PHE A 386 22.69 7.42 -11.74
C PHE A 386 23.77 6.35 -11.58
N VAL A 387 23.85 5.80 -10.38
CA VAL A 387 24.78 4.75 -10.00
C VAL A 387 24.28 3.39 -10.47
N LYS A 388 25.13 2.60 -11.14
CA LYS A 388 24.75 1.26 -11.59
C LYS A 388 24.56 0.31 -10.40
N GLY A 389 23.30 0.08 -10.03
CA GLY A 389 22.89 -0.86 -8.99
C GLY A 389 23.19 -2.33 -9.32
N ALA A 390 22.97 -3.22 -8.35
CA ALA A 390 23.06 -4.66 -8.56
C ALA A 390 21.90 -5.18 -9.43
N GLY A 391 22.17 -6.15 -10.31
CA GLY A 391 21.16 -6.78 -11.16
C GLY A 391 21.01 -6.17 -12.56
N GLU A 392 20.04 -6.69 -13.31
CA GLU A 392 19.69 -6.22 -14.66
C GLU A 392 18.97 -4.87 -14.55
N GLN A 393 19.40 -3.89 -15.34
CA GLN A 393 18.76 -2.58 -15.43
C GLN A 393 18.55 -2.22 -16.90
N TYR A 394 17.41 -1.63 -17.18
CA TYR A 394 16.93 -1.32 -18.51
C TYR A 394 16.71 0.18 -18.66
N LEU A 395 17.12 0.70 -19.81
CA LEU A 395 16.76 2.03 -20.27
C LEU A 395 15.55 1.86 -21.20
N VAL A 396 14.39 2.38 -20.81
CA VAL A 396 13.16 2.33 -21.59
C VAL A 396 12.87 3.72 -22.16
N VAL A 397 12.56 3.79 -23.46
CA VAL A 397 12.16 5.01 -24.15
C VAL A 397 10.68 4.92 -24.50
N GLU A 398 9.90 5.94 -24.14
CA GLU A 398 8.47 6.01 -24.46
C GLU A 398 8.07 7.37 -25.08
N THR A 399 6.77 7.71 -25.09
CA THR A 399 6.24 8.99 -25.60
C THR A 399 4.81 9.24 -25.11
N TRP A 400 4.40 10.50 -25.09
CA TRP A 400 3.01 10.89 -24.80
C TRP A 400 2.05 10.85 -26.01
N ASP A 401 2.54 11.14 -27.23
CA ASP A 401 1.65 11.63 -28.32
C ASP A 401 1.97 11.06 -29.73
N THR A 402 3.25 11.07 -30.14
CA THR A 402 3.66 10.49 -31.43
C THR A 402 5.09 9.97 -31.40
N ALA A 403 5.27 8.71 -31.80
CA ALA A 403 6.56 8.06 -31.94
C ALA A 403 7.58 8.86 -32.79
N ASN A 404 8.85 8.84 -32.38
CA ASN A 404 9.91 9.66 -32.97
C ASN A 404 11.26 8.92 -32.97
N SER A 405 12.16 9.35 -33.85
CA SER A 405 13.54 8.87 -33.92
C SER A 405 14.43 9.54 -32.86
N TYR A 406 15.31 8.79 -32.21
CA TYR A 406 16.20 9.28 -31.15
C TYR A 406 17.62 8.74 -31.27
N THR A 407 18.56 9.38 -30.57
CA THR A 407 19.96 8.93 -30.42
C THR A 407 20.34 8.92 -28.94
N ILE A 408 20.68 7.76 -28.39
CA ILE A 408 21.16 7.59 -27.01
C ILE A 408 22.69 7.49 -27.01
N SER A 409 23.36 8.10 -26.04
CA SER A 409 24.78 7.88 -25.72
C SER A 409 24.94 7.56 -24.24
N VAL A 410 25.76 6.56 -23.91
CA VAL A 410 26.04 6.16 -22.52
C VAL A 410 27.50 6.44 -22.19
N THR A 411 27.75 7.09 -21.06
CA THR A 411 29.09 7.26 -20.48
C THR A 411 29.09 6.78 -19.03
N CYS A 412 30.24 6.28 -18.55
CA CYS A 412 30.37 5.70 -17.22
C CYS A 412 31.69 6.16 -16.59
N GLY A 413 31.68 6.41 -15.28
CA GLY A 413 32.88 6.64 -14.47
C GLY A 413 33.71 5.38 -14.28
N GLN A 414 34.67 5.41 -13.35
CA GLN A 414 35.11 4.18 -12.68
C GLN A 414 34.22 3.96 -11.45
N PRO A 415 34.05 2.72 -10.95
CA PRO A 415 33.48 2.51 -9.64
C PRO A 415 34.42 3.02 -8.55
N GLU A 416 33.85 3.60 -7.50
CA GLU A 416 34.61 4.09 -6.35
C GLU A 416 35.32 2.94 -5.58
N ASP A 417 36.54 3.18 -5.12
CA ASP A 417 37.30 2.26 -4.27
C ASP A 417 37.24 2.76 -2.82
N CYS A 418 36.19 2.28 -2.14
CA CYS A 418 35.76 2.57 -0.77
C CYS A 418 36.78 2.31 0.36
N THR A 419 38.09 2.26 0.05
CA THR A 419 39.20 1.95 0.96
C THR A 419 40.50 2.72 0.68
N ASN A 420 40.58 3.58 -0.34
CA ASN A 420 41.85 4.14 -0.82
C ASN A 420 42.08 5.65 -0.57
N GLY A 421 41.05 6.41 -0.16
CA GLY A 421 41.14 7.84 0.14
C GLY A 421 41.19 8.76 -1.09
N ILE A 422 40.63 8.33 -2.22
CA ILE A 422 40.49 9.07 -3.47
C ILE A 422 38.99 9.25 -3.80
N ASP A 423 38.74 10.14 -4.76
CA ASP A 423 37.50 10.38 -5.50
C ASP A 423 37.79 9.80 -6.91
N ASP A 424 37.65 8.48 -7.06
CA ASP A 424 37.97 7.70 -8.27
C ASP A 424 36.81 7.73 -9.30
N ASP A 425 35.60 7.98 -8.81
CA ASP A 425 34.35 8.18 -9.57
C ASP A 425 34.22 9.62 -10.14
N GLY A 426 34.46 10.64 -9.31
CA GLY A 426 34.42 12.07 -9.68
C GLY A 426 33.24 12.88 -9.13
N ASP A 427 32.38 12.29 -8.29
CA ASP A 427 31.28 12.92 -7.54
C ASP A 427 31.77 14.02 -6.54
N GLY A 428 32.93 13.82 -5.92
CA GLY A 428 33.53 14.72 -4.93
C GLY A 428 33.41 14.27 -3.46
N GLN A 429 32.85 13.11 -3.19
CA GLN A 429 32.95 12.36 -1.92
C GLN A 429 34.16 11.39 -1.97
N ILE A 430 34.46 10.68 -0.88
CA ILE A 430 35.58 9.71 -0.76
C ILE A 430 35.26 8.59 0.23
N ASP A 431 35.78 7.38 -0.01
CA ASP A 431 35.64 6.21 0.89
C ASP A 431 34.19 6.04 1.45
N CYS A 432 34.03 5.73 2.74
CA CYS A 432 32.75 5.63 3.43
C CYS A 432 32.04 6.98 3.69
N ALA A 433 32.55 8.10 3.21
CA ALA A 433 31.78 9.35 3.13
C ALA A 433 30.94 9.42 1.84
N ASP A 434 31.22 8.55 0.86
CA ASP A 434 30.46 8.38 -0.36
C ASP A 434 29.16 7.57 -0.12
N SER A 435 28.09 7.96 -0.82
CA SER A 435 26.81 7.25 -0.82
C SER A 435 26.88 5.85 -1.43
N ASP A 436 27.77 5.63 -2.40
CA ASP A 436 27.87 4.38 -3.15
C ASP A 436 28.59 3.30 -2.34
N CYS A 437 29.51 3.76 -1.50
CA CYS A 437 30.17 2.98 -0.47
C CYS A 437 29.26 2.63 0.73
N ALA A 438 28.04 3.17 0.83
CA ALA A 438 27.13 2.90 1.95
C ALA A 438 26.70 1.42 2.09
N GLN A 439 26.90 0.60 1.06
CA GLN A 439 26.70 -0.87 1.12
C GLN A 439 28.02 -1.67 1.03
N HIS A 440 29.18 -1.00 1.09
CA HIS A 440 30.48 -1.67 1.09
C HIS A 440 30.79 -2.24 2.49
N PRO A 441 31.36 -3.46 2.62
CA PRO A 441 31.58 -4.09 3.94
C PRO A 441 32.48 -3.33 4.92
N SER A 442 33.39 -2.46 4.43
CA SER A 442 34.20 -1.56 5.28
C SER A 442 33.38 -0.45 5.94
N CYS A 443 32.22 -0.11 5.38
CA CYS A 443 31.37 0.99 5.81
C CYS A 443 30.16 0.50 6.63
N ILE A 444 29.55 -0.64 6.25
CA ILE A 444 28.45 -1.27 7.00
C ILE A 444 28.85 -1.60 8.45
N SER A 445 30.09 -2.08 8.65
CA SER A 445 30.59 -2.62 9.93
C SER A 445 30.82 -1.57 11.04
N GLN A 446 30.51 -0.29 10.80
CA GLN A 446 30.83 0.80 11.73
C GLN A 446 29.63 1.31 12.54
N SER A 447 28.39 1.08 12.13
CA SER A 447 27.20 1.86 12.57
C SER A 447 26.95 1.89 14.09
N ALA A 448 27.15 0.79 14.81
CA ALA A 448 27.06 0.73 16.27
C ALA A 448 28.18 1.52 16.99
N CYS A 449 29.32 1.72 16.33
CA CYS A 449 30.54 2.27 16.92
C CYS A 449 30.98 3.65 16.39
N THR A 450 30.37 4.15 15.31
CA THR A 450 30.54 5.55 14.85
C THR A 450 30.17 6.57 15.93
N ASN A 451 29.20 6.22 16.79
CA ASN A 451 28.71 7.07 17.89
C ASN A 451 28.99 6.49 19.29
N ALA A 452 29.92 5.52 19.41
CA ALA A 452 30.24 4.92 20.70
C ALA A 452 30.75 5.95 21.70
N GLN A 453 30.22 5.93 22.93
CA GLN A 453 30.69 6.83 23.98
C GLN A 453 32.15 6.50 24.34
N VAL A 454 33.01 7.52 24.38
CA VAL A 454 34.40 7.37 24.80
C VAL A 454 34.47 7.22 26.33
N VAL A 455 35.18 6.19 26.80
CA VAL A 455 35.41 5.91 28.22
C VAL A 455 36.90 5.72 28.52
N THR A 456 37.33 6.19 29.69
CA THR A 456 38.73 6.27 30.14
C THR A 456 38.92 5.63 31.52
N CYS A 457 40.13 5.60 32.07
CA CYS A 457 40.36 5.08 33.42
C CYS A 457 39.63 5.92 34.49
N GLY A 458 38.87 5.27 35.37
CA GLY A 458 38.11 5.91 36.44
C GLY A 458 36.71 6.41 36.04
N ASP A 459 36.31 6.29 34.77
CA ASP A 459 34.93 6.58 34.37
C ASP A 459 33.94 5.59 34.97
N SER A 460 32.77 6.10 35.37
CA SER A 460 31.59 5.35 35.79
C SER A 460 30.40 5.86 35.00
N VAL A 461 29.87 5.05 34.08
CA VAL A 461 28.89 5.48 33.08
C VAL A 461 27.61 4.64 33.14
N THR A 462 26.45 5.29 32.99
CA THR A 462 25.15 4.60 32.97
C THR A 462 24.62 4.48 31.55
N GLY A 463 24.37 3.25 31.09
CA GLY A 463 23.78 2.96 29.78
C GLY A 463 22.42 2.28 29.87
N ASP A 464 21.77 2.08 28.72
CA ASP A 464 20.47 1.40 28.59
C ASP A 464 20.30 0.79 27.19
N THR A 465 20.14 -0.54 27.12
CA THR A 465 19.93 -1.24 25.84
C THR A 465 18.53 -1.06 25.26
N ASN A 466 17.57 -0.42 25.96
CA ASN A 466 16.20 -0.19 25.45
C ASN A 466 16.13 0.62 24.15
N ASN A 467 17.19 1.33 23.78
CA ASN A 467 17.30 2.08 22.52
C ASN A 467 18.58 1.74 21.75
N GLY A 468 19.16 0.55 21.98
CA GLY A 468 20.31 0.06 21.21
C GLY A 468 19.95 -0.19 19.74
N LEU A 469 20.97 -0.33 18.89
CA LEU A 469 20.79 -0.81 17.52
C LEU A 469 20.77 -2.34 17.51
N GLN A 470 20.33 -2.97 16.41
CA GLN A 470 20.41 -4.41 16.21
C GLN A 470 21.26 -4.69 14.96
N VAL A 471 22.58 -4.65 15.14
CA VAL A 471 23.62 -4.72 14.09
C VAL A 471 24.34 -6.05 14.12
N PHE A 472 24.49 -6.68 15.28
CA PHE A 472 25.24 -7.90 15.51
C PHE A 472 24.35 -9.00 16.10
N ASN A 473 24.75 -10.27 15.94
CA ASN A 473 23.97 -11.44 16.39
C ASN A 473 24.87 -12.62 16.85
N THR A 474 26.20 -12.46 16.77
CA THR A 474 27.23 -13.48 17.01
C THR A 474 28.60 -12.82 17.13
N TYR A 475 29.43 -13.21 18.11
CA TYR A 475 30.79 -12.70 18.28
C TYR A 475 31.82 -13.84 18.18
N SER A 476 33.04 -13.56 17.70
CA SER A 476 34.05 -14.62 17.43
C SER A 476 34.61 -15.32 18.67
N CYS A 477 34.38 -14.75 19.86
CA CYS A 477 34.61 -15.40 21.15
C CYS A 477 33.61 -16.55 21.42
N LEU A 478 32.38 -16.45 20.90
CA LEU A 478 31.29 -17.42 21.09
C LEU A 478 30.58 -17.78 19.74
N PRO A 479 31.29 -18.31 18.73
CA PRO A 479 30.79 -18.38 17.34
C PRO A 479 29.74 -19.46 17.07
N ASN A 480 29.08 -20.00 18.10
CA ASN A 480 27.97 -20.97 17.99
C ASN A 480 26.77 -20.58 18.87
N ASP A 481 26.98 -19.68 19.83
CA ASP A 481 25.93 -19.07 20.61
C ASP A 481 25.50 -17.81 19.84
N GLN A 482 24.20 -17.64 19.65
CA GLN A 482 23.65 -16.43 19.07
C GLN A 482 23.21 -15.58 20.24
N GLU A 483 23.68 -14.34 20.32
CA GLU A 483 23.11 -13.34 21.21
C GLU A 483 22.34 -12.36 20.33
N ALA A 484 21.09 -12.05 20.68
CA ALA A 484 20.13 -11.47 19.74
C ALA A 484 19.26 -10.40 20.42
N GLY A 485 19.88 -9.28 20.74
CA GLY A 485 19.25 -8.13 21.40
C GLY A 485 19.75 -6.80 20.83
N PRO A 486 19.37 -5.66 21.42
CA PRO A 486 19.92 -4.37 21.03
C PRO A 486 21.27 -4.10 21.70
N GLU A 487 22.27 -3.70 20.92
CA GLU A 487 23.63 -3.44 21.41
C GLU A 487 23.88 -1.96 21.75
N VAL A 488 24.79 -1.72 22.70
CA VAL A 488 25.35 -0.40 23.03
C VAL A 488 26.87 -0.51 23.14
N ALA A 489 27.60 0.32 22.39
CA ALA A 489 29.06 0.28 22.35
C ALA A 489 29.74 1.50 23.00
N PHE A 490 30.89 1.24 23.63
CA PHE A 490 31.78 2.21 24.25
C PHE A 490 33.18 2.08 23.66
N LYS A 491 33.83 3.19 23.32
CA LYS A 491 35.21 3.21 22.84
C LYS A 491 36.15 3.39 24.03
N LEU A 492 37.08 2.47 24.22
CA LEU A 492 38.12 2.60 25.24
C LEU A 492 39.22 3.55 24.73
N ASP A 493 39.38 4.67 25.42
CA ASP A 493 40.50 5.60 25.23
C ASP A 493 41.39 5.48 26.46
N VAL A 494 42.27 4.47 26.40
CA VAL A 494 43.16 4.04 27.48
C VAL A 494 44.54 3.70 26.88
N PRO A 495 45.64 4.06 27.54
CA PRO A 495 46.99 3.79 27.02
C PRO A 495 47.32 2.30 26.83
N THR A 496 48.04 2.00 25.74
CA THR A 496 48.39 0.62 25.37
C THR A 496 49.21 -0.10 26.45
N GLY A 497 48.79 -1.31 26.80
CA GLY A 497 49.47 -2.20 27.74
C GLY A 497 49.13 -1.99 29.21
N ILE A 498 48.33 -0.96 29.56
CA ILE A 498 47.70 -0.85 30.88
C ILE A 498 46.76 -2.05 31.09
N THR A 499 46.65 -2.53 32.34
CA THR A 499 45.66 -3.55 32.70
C THR A 499 44.37 -2.84 33.08
N VAL A 500 43.29 -3.18 32.39
CA VAL A 500 41.96 -2.59 32.54
C VAL A 500 41.00 -3.65 33.05
N THR A 501 40.20 -3.27 34.03
CA THR A 501 39.05 -4.04 34.51
C THR A 501 37.80 -3.24 34.16
N ALA A 502 36.95 -3.83 33.32
CA ALA A 502 35.61 -3.32 33.01
C ALA A 502 34.60 -4.10 33.86
N ASP A 503 33.96 -3.41 34.80
CA ASP A 503 32.95 -3.96 35.72
C ASP A 503 31.57 -3.41 35.34
N MET A 504 30.65 -4.28 34.91
CA MET A 504 29.27 -3.91 34.61
C MET A 504 28.32 -4.45 35.66
N VAL A 505 27.37 -3.62 36.11
CA VAL A 505 26.28 -4.03 37.02
C VAL A 505 24.94 -3.56 36.46
N ASN A 506 23.99 -4.48 36.30
CA ASN A 506 22.70 -4.19 35.65
C ASN A 506 21.57 -3.87 36.65
N ALA A 507 20.49 -3.28 36.13
CA ALA A 507 19.29 -3.00 36.89
C ALA A 507 18.54 -4.30 37.25
N GLN A 508 18.09 -4.40 38.51
CA GLN A 508 17.69 -5.64 39.18
C GLN A 508 16.80 -6.61 38.35
N GLY A 509 17.44 -7.64 37.77
CA GLY A 509 16.78 -8.88 37.36
C GLY A 509 16.76 -9.19 35.87
N SER A 510 17.56 -8.50 35.05
CA SER A 510 17.89 -8.93 33.67
C SER A 510 19.29 -9.55 33.64
N ASP A 511 19.61 -10.31 32.58
CA ASP A 511 20.99 -10.58 32.17
C ASP A 511 21.41 -9.58 31.08
N LEU A 512 22.62 -9.06 31.17
CA LEU A 512 23.26 -8.23 30.14
C LEU A 512 24.68 -8.74 29.96
N ASP A 513 25.07 -8.92 28.71
CA ASP A 513 26.33 -9.53 28.31
C ASP A 513 27.37 -8.45 27.98
N LEU A 514 28.64 -8.71 28.28
CA LEU A 514 29.74 -7.78 28.03
C LEU A 514 30.78 -8.42 27.10
N PHE A 515 31.06 -7.75 25.98
CA PHE A 515 32.04 -8.17 24.98
C PHE A 515 33.17 -7.15 24.85
N LEU A 516 34.41 -7.63 24.74
CA LEU A 516 35.59 -6.82 24.44
C LEU A 516 36.02 -7.09 22.99
N VAL A 517 36.06 -6.05 22.15
CA VAL A 517 36.31 -6.15 20.71
C VAL A 517 37.53 -5.30 20.33
N ALA A 518 38.44 -5.82 19.50
CA ALA A 518 39.57 -5.04 18.99
C ALA A 518 39.10 -3.99 17.97
N ALA A 519 39.70 -2.80 17.97
CA ALA A 519 39.38 -1.73 17.02
C ALA A 519 39.98 -1.97 15.61
N ALA A 520 39.83 -3.19 15.07
CA ALA A 520 40.31 -3.57 13.75
C ALA A 520 39.56 -2.80 12.65
N GLY A 521 40.29 -2.20 11.71
CA GLY A 521 39.69 -1.43 10.61
C GLY A 521 39.03 -0.12 11.01
N GLY A 522 39.16 0.32 12.27
CA GLY A 522 38.59 1.60 12.76
C GLY A 522 37.20 1.48 13.41
N GLY A 523 36.64 0.28 13.54
CA GLY A 523 35.36 0.02 14.20
C GLY A 523 35.40 -1.21 15.11
N CYS A 524 34.23 -1.64 15.61
CA CYS A 524 34.08 -2.79 16.50
C CYS A 524 33.58 -4.04 15.75
N ASP A 525 34.38 -4.55 14.82
CA ASP A 525 34.06 -5.78 14.09
C ASP A 525 33.82 -6.98 15.06
N PRO A 526 32.63 -7.62 15.06
CA PRO A 526 32.34 -8.74 15.98
C PRO A 526 33.20 -9.98 15.71
N ASN A 527 33.82 -10.09 14.53
CA ASN A 527 34.81 -11.13 14.25
C ASN A 527 36.15 -10.89 14.96
N SER A 528 36.36 -9.68 15.50
CA SER A 528 37.55 -9.24 16.23
C SER A 528 37.35 -9.22 17.76
N CYS A 529 36.41 -10.03 18.29
CA CYS A 529 36.26 -10.23 19.74
C CYS A 529 37.57 -10.76 20.38
N ILE A 530 37.95 -10.17 21.50
CA ILE A 530 39.14 -10.50 22.30
C ILE A 530 38.75 -11.38 23.49
N ASP A 531 37.72 -10.98 24.22
CA ASP A 531 37.27 -11.59 25.48
C ASP A 531 35.78 -11.26 25.73
N SER A 532 35.13 -12.00 26.63
CA SER A 532 33.68 -11.87 26.89
C SER A 532 33.28 -12.35 28.29
N SER A 533 32.40 -11.62 28.96
CA SER A 533 31.72 -12.03 30.18
C SER A 533 30.23 -12.18 29.88
N VAL A 534 29.76 -13.42 29.91
CA VAL A 534 28.43 -13.88 29.46
C VAL A 534 27.81 -14.83 30.49
N ASN A 535 27.73 -14.38 31.75
CA ASN A 535 27.37 -15.25 32.86
C ASN A 535 26.01 -14.86 33.47
N TYR A 536 25.20 -15.86 33.85
CA TYR A 536 23.82 -15.67 34.34
C TYR A 536 23.72 -15.00 35.72
N GLN A 537 24.20 -13.76 35.84
CA GLN A 537 24.26 -12.92 37.04
C GLN A 537 24.05 -11.44 36.68
N THR A 538 23.61 -10.64 37.64
CA THR A 538 23.38 -9.20 37.45
C THR A 538 24.66 -8.35 37.36
N ALA A 539 25.82 -8.96 37.10
CA ALA A 539 27.11 -8.29 37.07
C ALA A 539 28.20 -9.08 36.31
N GLU A 540 28.80 -8.42 35.31
CA GLU A 540 29.84 -8.94 34.43
C GLU A 540 31.18 -8.25 34.67
N GLN A 541 32.30 -8.96 34.46
CA GLN A 541 33.64 -8.37 34.62
C GLN A 541 34.64 -8.94 33.62
N ILE A 542 35.27 -8.07 32.82
CA ILE A 542 36.40 -8.43 31.94
C ILE A 542 37.69 -7.79 32.48
N ASN A 543 38.77 -8.58 32.56
CA ASN A 543 40.11 -8.12 32.99
C ASN A 543 41.12 -8.36 31.85
N PHE A 544 41.56 -7.28 31.20
CA PHE A 544 42.37 -7.36 29.97
C PHE A 544 43.57 -6.42 30.00
N GLN A 545 44.52 -6.60 29.08
CA GLN A 545 45.53 -5.59 28.78
C GLN A 545 45.12 -4.83 27.52
N MET A 546 45.14 -3.50 27.57
CA MET A 546 44.69 -2.64 26.49
C MET A 546 45.52 -2.86 25.21
N PRO A 547 44.93 -3.34 24.09
CA PRO A 547 45.67 -3.74 22.90
C PRO A 547 46.19 -2.54 22.09
N SER A 548 47.29 -2.74 21.37
CA SER A 548 47.99 -1.68 20.60
C SER A 548 47.26 -1.17 19.36
N GLY A 549 46.02 -1.60 19.12
CA GLY A 549 45.14 -1.08 18.07
C GLY A 549 43.96 -0.27 18.61
N GLY A 550 43.79 -0.19 19.94
CA GLY A 550 42.54 0.26 20.56
C GLY A 550 41.50 -0.87 20.69
N ALA A 551 40.46 -0.63 21.48
CA ALA A 551 39.39 -1.58 21.75
C ALA A 551 38.04 -0.87 21.98
N TYR A 552 36.98 -1.65 21.88
CA TYR A 552 35.61 -1.29 22.23
C TYR A 552 35.06 -2.28 23.25
N LEU A 553 34.21 -1.80 24.15
CA LEU A 553 33.30 -2.64 24.93
C LEU A 553 31.92 -2.58 24.26
N VAL A 554 31.26 -3.72 24.12
CA VAL A 554 29.88 -3.80 23.61
C VAL A 554 29.03 -4.50 24.66
N VAL A 555 27.87 -3.90 24.98
CA VAL A 555 26.88 -4.43 25.90
C VAL A 555 25.66 -4.91 25.11
N GLU A 556 25.21 -6.13 25.37
CA GLU A 556 24.12 -6.81 24.66
C GLU A 556 23.21 -7.57 25.64
N THR A 557 22.19 -8.29 25.16
CA THR A 557 21.35 -9.18 25.97
C THR A 557 20.60 -10.21 25.12
N TRP A 558 20.38 -11.40 25.67
CA TRP A 558 19.46 -12.41 25.13
C TRP A 558 17.98 -12.20 25.54
N GLU A 559 17.70 -11.44 26.61
CA GLU A 559 16.36 -11.34 27.21
C GLU A 559 15.67 -9.99 26.98
N THR A 560 15.48 -9.20 28.04
CA THR A 560 14.77 -7.91 28.02
C THR A 560 15.76 -6.77 28.15
N PRO A 561 15.74 -5.78 27.24
CA PRO A 561 16.63 -4.62 27.32
C PRO A 561 16.54 -3.89 28.67
N ALA A 562 17.70 -3.51 29.20
CA ALA A 562 17.84 -3.01 30.57
C ALA A 562 18.93 -1.95 30.69
N SER A 563 18.83 -1.16 31.76
CA SER A 563 19.86 -0.19 32.15
C SER A 563 20.96 -0.80 33.02
N PHE A 564 22.15 -0.23 32.91
CA PHE A 564 23.37 -0.70 33.57
C PHE A 564 24.26 0.46 33.99
N THR A 565 25.17 0.17 34.91
CA THR A 565 26.36 0.98 35.19
C THR A 565 27.58 0.19 34.74
N LEU A 566 28.50 0.85 34.05
CA LEU A 566 29.79 0.33 33.62
C LEU A 566 30.90 1.18 34.26
N ASP A 567 31.69 0.55 35.13
CA ASP A 567 32.83 1.14 35.82
C ASP A 567 34.13 0.66 35.13
N ILE A 568 34.98 1.61 34.73
CA ILE A 568 36.29 1.32 34.12
C ILE A 568 37.39 1.62 35.14
N THR A 569 38.14 0.60 35.55
CA THR A 569 39.25 0.77 36.50
C THR A 569 40.56 0.24 35.92
N CYS A 570 41.67 0.93 36.19
CA CYS A 570 42.96 0.67 35.58
C CYS A 570 44.05 0.39 36.62
N SER A 571 45.05 -0.39 36.25
CA SER A 571 46.29 -0.51 37.01
C SER A 571 47.10 0.78 36.86
N SER A 572 47.17 1.60 37.92
CA SER A 572 47.88 2.88 37.85
C SER A 572 49.33 2.73 37.39
N ARG A 573 49.75 3.67 36.54
CA ARG A 573 51.05 3.68 35.88
C ARG A 573 51.69 5.05 36.17
N PRO A 574 52.99 5.12 36.50
CA PRO A 574 53.60 6.43 36.78
C PRO A 574 53.60 7.28 35.51
N GLU A 575 52.94 8.43 35.57
CA GLU A 575 52.87 9.39 34.47
C GLU A 575 54.27 9.89 34.06
N ASN A 576 54.46 10.13 32.76
CA ASN A 576 55.73 10.52 32.16
C ASN A 576 55.66 11.95 31.63
N CYS A 577 55.68 12.89 32.57
CA CYS A 577 55.46 14.35 32.50
C CYS A 577 56.25 15.20 31.46
N THR A 578 56.58 14.65 30.27
CA THR A 578 57.45 15.24 29.24
C THR A 578 57.21 14.72 27.80
N ASN A 579 56.22 13.84 27.57
CA ASN A 579 56.01 13.18 26.27
C ASN A 579 54.77 13.66 25.49
N GLY A 580 53.90 14.47 26.08
CA GLY A 580 52.65 14.94 25.49
C GLY A 580 51.60 13.83 25.31
N VAL A 581 51.63 12.83 26.19
CA VAL A 581 50.73 11.67 26.22
C VAL A 581 50.17 11.54 27.63
N ASP A 582 48.97 10.97 27.72
CA ASP A 582 48.39 10.44 28.95
C ASP A 582 48.93 9.00 29.10
N ASP A 583 49.82 8.73 30.04
CA ASP A 583 50.51 7.46 30.26
C ASP A 583 49.81 6.60 31.34
N ASP A 584 48.84 7.16 32.09
CA ASP A 584 48.04 6.55 33.16
C ASP A 584 46.56 6.27 32.76
N GLY A 585 45.92 7.20 32.07
CA GLY A 585 44.59 7.11 31.47
C GLY A 585 43.50 8.01 32.08
N ASP A 586 43.84 9.09 32.79
CA ASP A 586 42.87 9.96 33.50
C ASP A 586 42.35 11.16 32.67
N ARG A 587 42.90 11.35 31.45
CA ARG A 587 42.73 12.47 30.49
C ARG A 587 43.60 13.71 30.73
N LEU A 588 44.49 13.72 31.71
CA LEU A 588 45.48 14.79 31.88
C LEU A 588 46.81 14.38 31.22
N VAL A 589 47.63 15.38 30.85
CA VAL A 589 48.88 15.15 30.11
C VAL A 589 50.01 16.02 30.65
N ASP A 590 51.23 15.50 30.60
CA ASP A 590 52.47 16.15 31.01
C ASP A 590 52.41 16.87 32.37
N CYS A 591 52.06 18.16 32.37
CA CYS A 591 52.08 19.05 33.53
C CYS A 591 50.69 19.54 33.95
N GLU A 592 49.64 19.12 33.24
CA GLU A 592 48.26 19.28 33.67
C GLU A 592 47.83 18.17 34.65
N ASP A 593 48.64 17.10 34.74
CA ASP A 593 48.47 15.94 35.63
C ASP A 593 48.91 16.20 37.10
N PRO A 594 48.11 15.81 38.12
CA PRO A 594 48.44 15.98 39.54
C PRO A 594 49.60 15.15 40.10
N ASP A 595 49.82 13.93 39.62
CA ASP A 595 50.96 13.08 40.01
C ASP A 595 52.28 13.65 39.44
N CYS A 596 52.21 14.40 38.35
CA CYS A 596 53.29 15.18 37.78
C CYS A 596 53.63 16.50 38.50
N ALA A 597 52.85 16.93 39.49
CA ALA A 597 53.06 18.19 40.24
C ALA A 597 54.39 18.29 41.03
N ASN A 598 55.25 17.26 41.00
CA ASN A 598 56.59 17.27 41.59
C ASN A 598 57.70 17.01 40.55
N ASN A 599 57.39 16.98 39.25
CA ASN A 599 58.36 16.74 38.19
C ASN A 599 59.13 18.03 37.82
N PRO A 600 60.49 18.04 37.80
CA PRO A 600 61.28 19.21 37.40
C PRO A 600 61.08 19.72 35.96
N ALA A 601 60.32 19.02 35.12
CA ALA A 601 59.88 19.54 33.82
C ALA A 601 58.64 20.45 33.92
N CYS A 602 57.82 20.26 34.97
CA CYS A 602 56.55 20.95 35.21
C CYS A 602 56.64 22.07 36.26
N ASN A 603 57.80 22.20 36.91
CA ASN A 603 58.19 23.36 37.70
C ASN A 603 59.63 23.70 37.28
N PRO A 604 59.82 24.50 36.21
CA PRO A 604 61.14 24.93 35.76
C PRO A 604 61.72 26.00 36.71
N PRO A 605 63.05 26.12 36.87
CA PRO A 605 63.61 27.18 37.71
C PRO A 605 63.53 28.56 37.03
N GLU A 606 62.87 29.52 37.69
CA GLU A 606 62.75 30.94 37.29
C GLU A 606 64.08 31.58 36.83
N ASP A 607 64.10 32.17 35.63
CA ASP A 607 65.14 33.13 35.23
C ASP A 607 64.71 34.53 35.69
N CYS A 608 65.11 34.88 36.92
CA CYS A 608 64.69 36.08 37.65
C CYS A 608 65.11 37.44 37.02
N THR A 609 65.40 37.47 35.72
CA THR A 609 65.89 38.61 34.94
C THR A 609 65.25 38.78 33.54
N ASN A 610 64.31 37.92 33.14
CA ASN A 610 63.79 37.87 31.77
C ASN A 610 62.50 38.71 31.53
N GLY A 611 61.78 39.11 32.59
CA GLY A 611 60.51 39.85 32.52
C GLY A 611 59.24 39.01 32.37
N VAL A 612 59.30 37.72 32.70
CA VAL A 612 58.24 36.70 32.59
C VAL A 612 58.00 36.06 33.97
N ASP A 613 56.99 35.19 34.04
CA ASP A 613 56.64 34.29 35.14
C ASP A 613 56.95 32.88 34.58
N ASP A 614 58.14 32.32 34.86
CA ASP A 614 58.57 31.07 34.21
C ASP A 614 58.01 29.81 34.90
N ASP A 615 57.71 29.88 36.20
CA ASP A 615 57.21 28.74 37.00
C ASP A 615 55.68 28.74 37.21
N GLY A 616 55.02 29.88 37.04
CA GLY A 616 53.56 30.03 36.98
C GLY A 616 52.87 30.39 38.30
N ASP A 617 53.60 30.74 39.37
CA ASP A 617 52.99 31.08 40.67
C ASP A 617 52.28 32.45 40.70
N GLY A 618 52.59 33.34 39.75
CA GLY A 618 52.02 34.69 39.62
C GLY A 618 52.95 35.85 40.00
N PHE A 619 54.22 35.59 40.35
CA PHE A 619 55.28 36.59 40.46
C PHE A 619 56.16 36.64 39.20
N ILE A 620 57.09 37.61 39.11
CA ILE A 620 58.00 37.79 37.96
C ILE A 620 59.36 38.31 38.43
N ASP A 621 60.45 37.89 37.78
CA ASP A 621 61.80 38.36 38.04
C ASP A 621 62.17 38.30 39.56
N CYS A 622 62.92 39.29 40.04
CA CYS A 622 63.22 39.55 41.44
C CYS A 622 62.00 39.92 42.34
N ALA A 623 60.76 39.62 41.92
CA ALA A 623 59.58 39.64 42.79
C ALA A 623 59.22 38.24 43.32
N ASP A 624 59.64 37.17 42.63
CA ASP A 624 59.73 35.80 43.15
C ASP A 624 60.93 35.64 44.13
N THR A 625 60.95 34.60 44.98
CA THR A 625 61.78 34.57 46.23
C THR A 625 62.40 33.23 46.68
#